data_AF-A0A967UDW3-F1
#
_entry.id   AF-A0A967UDW3-F1
#
_cell.length_a   1.000
_cell.length_b   1.000
_cell.length_c   1.000
_cell.angle_alpha   90.00
_cell.angle_beta   90.00
_cell.angle_gamma   90.00
#
_symmetry.space_group_name_H-M   'P 1'
#
loop_
_entity.id
_entity.type
_entity.pdbx_description
1 polymer ?
#
loop_
_entity_poly.entity_id
_entity_poly.type
_entity_poly.pdbx_seq_one_letter_code
_entity_poly.pdbx_strand_id
1 'polypeptide(L)' 'PDIPIYFVTGGFHLGGHGVAKISKIVEAFQAMGVQKVAPCHCSGETSRRLFEKAYGKNYVQMGVGGVFEIKASQK' A
#
# COMPACT_ATOMS: atom_id res chain seq x y z
N PRO A 1 -0.44 15.86 -1.12
CA PRO A 1 0.99 16.20 -0.98
C PRO A 1 1.50 16.97 -2.20
N ASP A 2 2.38 17.96 -1.99
CA ASP A 2 2.92 18.81 -3.08
C ASP A 2 3.80 18.01 -4.05
N ILE A 3 4.34 16.88 -3.58
CA ILE A 3 5.07 15.89 -4.38
C ILE A 3 4.21 14.62 -4.50
N PRO A 4 3.95 14.11 -5.72
CA PRO A 4 3.18 12.88 -5.92
C PRO A 4 3.81 11.67 -5.23
N ILE A 5 2.98 10.85 -4.57
CA ILE A 5 3.43 9.62 -3.92
C ILE A 5 3.27 8.45 -4.88
N TYR A 6 4.38 8.01 -5.49
CA TYR A 6 4.35 6.91 -6.45
C TYR A 6 4.14 5.54 -5.79
N PHE A 7 4.88 5.21 -4.71
CA PHE A 7 4.84 3.88 -4.11
C PHE A 7 5.01 3.93 -2.59
N VAL A 8 4.11 3.24 -1.87
CA VAL A 8 4.20 3.06 -0.40
C VAL A 8 4.35 1.58 -0.09
N THR A 9 5.48 1.20 0.51
CA THR A 9 5.81 -0.19 0.84
C THR A 9 6.29 -0.30 2.29
N GLY A 10 6.05 -1.44 2.94
CA GLY A 10 6.51 -1.72 4.31
C GLY A 10 5.40 -2.16 5.26
N GLY A 11 5.70 -2.17 6.56
CA GLY A 11 4.75 -2.57 7.60
C GLY A 11 3.84 -1.41 8.02
N PHE A 12 2.52 -1.56 7.85
CA PHE A 12 1.55 -0.51 8.20
C PHE A 12 1.00 -0.64 9.62
N HIS A 13 1.38 -1.69 10.35
CA HIS A 13 0.93 -1.97 11.72
C HIS A 13 -0.60 -2.01 11.86
N LEU A 14 -1.28 -2.64 10.89
CA LEU A 14 -2.74 -2.77 10.84
C LEU A 14 -3.25 -4.15 11.26
N GLY A 15 -2.35 -5.05 11.67
CA GLY A 15 -2.72 -6.36 12.21
C GLY A 15 -3.66 -6.22 13.41
N GLY A 16 -4.77 -6.96 13.38
CA GLY A 16 -5.78 -6.94 14.46
C GLY A 16 -6.76 -5.76 14.40
N HIS A 17 -6.63 -4.82 13.46
CA HIS A 17 -7.65 -3.78 13.28
C HIS A 17 -8.85 -4.28 12.46
N GLY A 18 -10.04 -3.75 12.80
CA GLY A 18 -11.27 -4.07 12.11
C GLY A 18 -11.37 -3.46 10.71
N VAL A 19 -12.21 -4.07 9.86
CA VAL A 19 -12.41 -3.70 8.45
C VAL A 19 -12.73 -2.22 8.29
N ALA A 20 -13.64 -1.64 9.09
CA ALA A 20 -14.03 -0.24 8.97
C ALA A 20 -12.86 0.73 9.18
N LYS A 21 -11.94 0.44 10.12
CA LYS A 21 -10.74 1.26 10.33
C LYS A 21 -9.78 1.15 9.15
N ILE A 22 -9.56 -0.07 8.67
CA ILE A 22 -8.66 -0.31 7.54
C ILE A 22 -9.20 0.36 6.26
N SER A 23 -10.50 0.24 5.98
CA SER A 23 -11.14 0.88 4.81
C SER A 23 -10.94 2.40 4.80
N LYS A 24 -11.09 3.07 5.94
CA LYS A 24 -10.82 4.52 6.05
C LYS A 24 -9.36 4.87 5.73
N ILE A 25 -8.41 4.01 6.09
CA ILE A 25 -6.99 4.22 5.78
C ILE A 25 -6.73 4.00 4.29
N VAL A 26 -7.35 3.00 3.68
CA VAL A 26 -7.29 2.77 2.23
C VAL A 26 -7.83 3.99 1.47
N GLU A 27 -8.98 4.52 1.88
CA GLU A 27 -9.57 5.75 1.32
C GLU A 27 -8.63 6.95 1.48
N ALA A 28 -7.98 7.09 2.64
CA ALA A 28 -7.00 8.15 2.86
C ALA A 28 -5.79 8.03 1.92
N PHE A 29 -5.28 6.81 1.68
CA PHE A 29 -4.20 6.60 0.71
C PHE A 29 -4.61 6.98 -0.72
N GLN A 30 -5.84 6.64 -1.12
CA GLN A 30 -6.40 7.03 -2.42
C GLN A 30 -6.57 8.55 -2.53
N ALA A 31 -7.09 9.19 -1.48
CA ALA A 31 -7.26 10.65 -1.43
C ALA A 31 -5.92 11.41 -1.47
N MET A 32 -4.85 10.82 -0.92
CA MET A 32 -3.48 11.35 -1.04
C MET A 32 -2.86 11.16 -2.44
N GLY A 33 -3.52 10.44 -3.34
CA GLY A 33 -3.01 10.17 -4.68
C GLY A 33 -1.89 9.13 -4.72
N VAL A 34 -1.81 8.23 -3.73
CA VAL A 34 -0.82 7.13 -3.72
C VAL A 34 -1.08 6.24 -4.92
N GLN A 35 -0.07 6.04 -5.78
CA GLN A 35 -0.27 5.28 -7.02
C GLN A 35 -0.16 3.78 -6.83
N LYS A 36 0.81 3.29 -6.04
CA LYS A 36 1.05 1.86 -5.78
C LYS A 36 1.24 1.58 -4.29
N VAL A 37 0.92 0.36 -3.85
CA VAL A 37 1.07 -0.07 -2.45
C VAL A 37 1.61 -1.48 -2.31
N ALA A 38 2.39 -1.71 -1.25
CA ALA A 38 2.86 -3.03 -0.84
C ALA A 38 2.86 -3.15 0.71
N PRO A 39 1.69 -3.32 1.35
CA PRO A 39 1.61 -3.63 2.78
C PRO A 39 2.26 -4.99 3.11
N CYS A 40 3.18 -5.00 4.08
CA CYS A 40 3.97 -6.17 4.46
C CYS A 40 3.73 -6.61 5.92
N HIS A 41 4.10 -7.86 6.24
CA HIS A 41 4.22 -8.47 7.58
C HIS A 41 3.16 -8.02 8.61
N CYS A 42 3.48 -7.00 9.42
CA CYS A 42 2.65 -6.50 10.52
C CYS A 42 1.37 -5.77 10.07
N SER A 43 1.17 -5.58 8.77
CA SER A 43 -0.07 -5.04 8.22
C SER A 43 -1.25 -5.99 8.42
N GLY A 44 -1.00 -7.31 8.50
CA GLY A 44 -2.04 -8.32 8.65
C GLY A 44 -2.80 -8.64 7.36
N GLU A 45 -3.41 -9.81 7.31
CA GLU A 45 -4.07 -10.36 6.11
C GLU A 45 -5.28 -9.53 5.65
N THR A 46 -6.15 -9.13 6.59
CA THR A 46 -7.32 -8.28 6.28
C THR A 46 -6.90 -6.97 5.62
N SER A 47 -5.82 -6.35 6.10
CA SER A 47 -5.28 -5.13 5.50
C SER A 47 -4.80 -5.39 4.08
N ARG A 48 -3.95 -6.40 3.89
CA ARG A 48 -3.43 -6.78 2.57
C ARG A 48 -4.54 -7.02 1.56
N ARG A 49 -5.60 -7.74 1.93
CA ARG A 49 -6.76 -8.00 1.06
C ARG A 49 -7.56 -6.74 0.70
N LEU A 50 -7.74 -5.83 1.66
CA LEU A 50 -8.47 -4.58 1.41
C LEU A 50 -7.67 -3.63 0.51
N PHE A 51 -6.36 -3.52 0.73
CA PHE A 51 -5.45 -2.79 -0.16
C PHE A 51 -5.40 -3.43 -1.55
N GLU A 52 -5.30 -4.75 -1.65
CA GLU A 52 -5.31 -5.49 -2.92
C GLU A 52 -6.60 -5.23 -3.72
N LYS A 53 -7.77 -5.33 -3.06
CA LYS A 53 -9.06 -5.02 -3.69
C LYS A 53 -9.14 -3.58 -4.19
N ALA A 54 -8.63 -2.62 -3.41
CA ALA A 54 -8.73 -1.20 -3.73
C ALA A 54 -7.73 -0.73 -4.79
N TYR A 55 -6.55 -1.35 -4.86
CA TYR A 55 -5.47 -0.96 -5.76
C TYR A 55 -5.38 -1.83 -7.01
N GLY A 56 -5.92 -3.05 -7.01
CA GLY A 56 -5.92 -3.95 -8.15
C GLY A 56 -4.53 -4.12 -8.76
N LYS A 57 -4.37 -3.78 -10.05
CA LYS A 57 -3.07 -3.84 -10.75
C LYS A 57 -1.95 -2.99 -10.13
N ASN A 58 -2.28 -2.06 -9.25
CA ASN A 58 -1.33 -1.20 -8.54
C ASN A 58 -0.95 -1.73 -7.15
N TYR A 59 -1.55 -2.84 -6.71
CA TYR A 59 -1.12 -3.57 -5.53
C TYR A 59 0.07 -4.46 -5.91
N VAL A 60 1.12 -4.42 -5.08
CA VAL A 60 2.30 -5.25 -5.26
C VAL A 60 2.39 -6.20 -4.08
N GLN A 61 2.23 -7.49 -4.35
CA GLN A 61 2.49 -8.53 -3.35
C GLN A 61 3.99 -8.60 -3.08
N MET A 62 4.38 -8.42 -1.82
CA MET A 62 5.79 -8.38 -1.41
C MET A 62 6.04 -9.33 -0.24
N GLY A 63 7.20 -10.00 -0.28
CA GLY A 63 7.66 -10.96 0.73
C GLY A 63 9.18 -10.89 0.87
N VAL A 64 9.74 -11.73 1.75
CA VAL A 64 11.20 -11.83 1.92
C VAL A 64 11.86 -12.16 0.58
N GLY A 65 12.91 -11.41 0.23
CA GLY A 65 13.61 -11.56 -1.05
C GLY A 65 12.90 -10.96 -2.27
N GLY A 66 11.77 -10.29 -2.08
CA GLY A 66 11.06 -9.62 -3.17
C GLY A 66 11.82 -8.40 -3.70
N VAL A 67 11.84 -8.27 -5.02
CA VAL A 67 12.53 -7.19 -5.74
C VAL A 67 11.51 -6.40 -6.55
N PHE A 68 11.66 -5.07 -6.56
CA PHE A 68 10.89 -4.18 -7.41
C PHE A 68 11.80 -3.11 -7.98
N GLU A 69 11.49 -2.65 -9.18
CA GLU A 69 12.23 -1.59 -9.86
C GLU A 69 11.38 -0.32 -9.93
N ILE A 70 12.01 0.81 -9.59
CA ILE A 70 11.42 2.13 -9.78
C ILE A 70 12.33 2.86 -10.75
N LYS A 71 11.76 3.33 -11.87
CA LYS A 71 12.48 4.23 -12.76
C LYS A 71 12.63 5.57 -12.06
N ALA A 72 13.87 6.01 -11.87
CA ALA A 72 14.11 7.38 -11.47
C ALA A 72 13.61 8.32 -12.58
N SER A 73 12.89 9.37 -12.20
CA SER A 73 12.58 10.46 -13.13
C SER A 73 13.88 11.06 -13.62
N GLN A 74 14.07 11.12 -14.95
CA GLN A 74 15.13 11.92 -15.53
C GLN A 74 14.81 13.39 -15.25
N LYS A 75 15.81 14.13 -14.76
CA LYS A 75 15.73 15.59 -14.63
C LYS A 75 15.74 16.24 -16.00
#